data_AF-Q63635-F1
#
_entry.id   AF-Q63635-F1
#
_cell.length_a   1.000
_cell.length_b   1.000
_cell.length_c   1.000
_cell.angle_alpha   90.00
_cell.angle_beta   90.00
_cell.angle_gamma   90.00
#
_symmetry.space_group_name_H-M   'P 1'
#
loop_
_entity.id
_entity.type
_entity.pdbx_description
1 polymer ?
#
loop_
_entity_poly.entity_id
_entity_poly.type
_entity_poly.pdbx_seq_one_letter_code
_entity_poly.pdbx_strand_id
1 'polypeptide(L)'
;MSMEDPFFVVKGEVQKAVNTAQGLFQRWTELLQGPSAATREEIDWTTNELRNNLRSIEWDLEDLDETISIVEANPRKFNLDATELSIRKAFITSTRQIVRDMKDQMSASSVQALAERKNRQALLGDSSSQNWDAGVTDRYGRLDRELQLANSHFIEEQQAQQQLIVEQQDEQLELVSGSIGVLKNMSQRIGGELEEQAVMLDDFSHELESTQSRLDNVMKKLAKVSHMTSDRRQWCAIAILFAVLLVVLTLFLVL
;
A
#
# COMPACT_ATOMS: atom_id res chain seq x y z
N MET A 1 -2.17 3.14 -33.68
CA MET A 1 -2.79 3.49 -32.39
C MET A 1 -1.69 4.10 -31.56
N SER A 2 -1.76 5.39 -31.23
CA SER A 2 -0.87 5.98 -30.23
C SER A 2 -1.18 5.29 -28.92
N MET A 3 -0.28 4.43 -28.45
CA MET A 3 -0.38 3.78 -27.15
C MET A 3 -0.51 4.89 -26.12
N GLU A 4 -1.64 4.95 -25.41
CA GLU A 4 -1.84 5.90 -24.33
C GLU A 4 -0.72 5.68 -23.31
N ASP A 5 -0.02 6.75 -22.94
CA ASP A 5 1.13 6.63 -22.04
C ASP A 5 0.65 6.10 -20.68
N PRO A 6 1.13 4.91 -20.25
CA PRO A 6 0.69 4.28 -19.00
C PRO A 6 0.86 5.19 -17.78
N PHE A 7 1.81 6.13 -17.83
CA PHE A 7 2.02 7.11 -16.76
C PHE A 7 0.74 7.89 -16.41
N PHE A 8 -0.08 8.29 -17.40
CA PHE A 8 -1.27 9.09 -17.12
C PHE A 8 -2.37 8.27 -16.43
N VAL A 9 -2.45 6.98 -16.75
CA VAL A 9 -3.38 6.04 -16.09
C VAL A 9 -2.98 5.88 -14.63
N VAL A 10 -1.72 5.50 -14.38
CA VAL A 10 -1.19 5.30 -13.02
C VAL A 10 -1.24 6.60 -12.22
N LYS A 11 -0.92 7.75 -12.83
CA LYS A 11 -1.08 9.07 -12.19
C LYS A 11 -2.52 9.31 -11.74
N GLY A 12 -3.50 8.96 -12.56
CA GLY A 12 -4.92 9.07 -12.22
C GLY A 12 -5.32 8.19 -11.04
N GLU A 13 -4.81 6.95 -11.00
CA GLU A 13 -5.02 5.99 -9.92
C GLU A 13 -4.39 6.47 -8.61
N VAL A 14 -3.12 6.89 -8.66
CA VAL A 14 -2.40 7.46 -7.51
C VAL A 14 -3.13 8.69 -6.99
N GLN A 15 -3.59 9.60 -7.85
CA GLN A 15 -4.32 10.78 -7.41
C GLN A 15 -5.65 10.40 -6.72
N LYS A 16 -6.36 9.40 -7.22
CA LYS A 16 -7.59 8.88 -6.59
C LYS A 16 -7.29 8.26 -5.23
N ALA A 17 -6.22 7.48 -5.12
CA ALA A 17 -5.76 6.90 -3.87
C ALA A 17 -5.39 7.98 -2.84
N VAL A 18 -4.66 9.01 -3.27
CA VAL A 18 -4.29 10.18 -2.43
C VAL A 18 -5.54 10.91 -1.94
N ASN A 19 -6.52 11.17 -2.81
CA ASN A 19 -7.77 11.83 -2.40
C ASN A 19 -8.54 11.00 -1.36
N THR A 20 -8.54 9.67 -1.53
CA THR A 20 -9.15 8.73 -0.57
C THR A 20 -8.42 8.75 0.76
N ALA A 21 -7.09 8.71 0.73
CA ALA A 21 -6.23 8.80 1.91
C ALA A 21 -6.41 10.14 2.64
N GLN A 22 -6.54 11.26 1.92
CA GLN A 22 -6.84 12.56 2.51
C GLN A 22 -8.21 12.60 3.20
N GLY A 23 -9.23 11.98 2.59
CA GLY A 23 -10.55 11.85 3.22
C GLY A 23 -10.49 11.02 4.52
N LEU A 24 -9.76 9.90 4.49
CA LEU A 24 -9.51 9.08 5.68
C LEU A 24 -8.70 9.82 6.74
N PHE A 25 -7.70 10.61 6.34
CA PHE A 25 -6.88 11.43 7.23
C PHE A 25 -7.69 12.52 7.93
N GLN A 26 -8.60 13.17 7.21
CA GLN A 26 -9.53 14.15 7.78
C GLN A 26 -10.45 13.48 8.82
N ARG A 27 -11.06 12.34 8.45
CA ARG A 27 -11.90 11.56 9.37
C ARG A 27 -11.12 11.12 10.60
N TRP A 28 -9.91 10.61 10.41
CA TRP A 28 -9.00 10.21 11.48
C TRP A 28 -8.70 11.38 12.44
N THR A 29 -8.42 12.57 11.90
CA THR A 29 -8.17 13.78 12.69
C THR A 29 -9.41 14.20 13.50
N GLU A 30 -10.60 14.12 12.91
CA GLU A 30 -11.87 14.41 13.62
C GLU A 30 -12.14 13.42 14.75
N LEU A 31 -11.86 12.13 14.53
CA LEU A 31 -12.03 11.09 15.53
C LEU A 31 -11.09 11.28 16.74
N LEU A 32 -9.89 11.85 16.53
CA LEU A 32 -8.97 12.17 17.61
C LEU A 32 -9.40 13.40 18.43
N GLN A 33 -10.06 14.37 17.80
CA GLN A 33 -10.49 15.61 18.47
C GLN A 33 -11.84 15.47 19.18
N GLY A 34 -12.70 14.54 18.76
CA GLY A 34 -14.07 14.35 19.26
C GLY A 34 -14.17 13.34 20.42
N PRO A 35 -14.33 13.76 21.69
CA PRO A 35 -14.15 12.86 22.85
C PRO A 35 -15.28 11.86 23.13
N SER A 36 -16.37 11.78 22.34
CA SER A 36 -17.60 11.15 22.85
C SER A 36 -18.43 10.26 21.91
N ALA A 37 -18.08 10.07 20.63
CA ALA A 37 -18.90 9.26 19.73
C ALA A 37 -18.16 8.24 18.86
N ALA A 38 -16.83 8.32 18.79
CA ALA A 38 -16.03 7.35 18.05
C ALA A 38 -15.95 6.04 18.83
N THR A 39 -16.43 4.95 18.24
CA THR A 39 -16.15 3.62 18.79
C THR A 39 -14.66 3.32 18.63
N ARG A 40 -14.03 2.66 19.61
CA ARG A 40 -12.61 2.27 19.52
C ARG A 40 -12.33 1.51 18.21
N GLU A 41 -13.29 0.67 17.80
CA GLU A 41 -13.27 -0.07 16.53
C GLU A 41 -13.19 0.84 15.30
N GLU A 42 -13.89 1.99 15.29
CA GLU A 42 -13.84 2.95 14.19
C GLU A 42 -12.49 3.66 14.08
N ILE A 43 -11.89 4.01 15.23
CA ILE A 43 -10.55 4.60 15.29
C ILE A 43 -9.52 3.60 14.77
N ASP A 44 -9.58 2.36 15.25
CA ASP A 44 -8.67 1.28 14.84
C ASP A 44 -8.81 0.98 13.35
N TRP A 45 -10.04 0.87 12.85
CA TRP A 45 -10.32 0.64 11.44
C TRP A 45 -9.79 1.79 10.57
N THR A 46 -10.11 3.05 10.92
CA THR A 46 -9.71 4.23 10.15
C THR A 46 -8.18 4.40 10.15
N THR A 47 -7.53 4.18 11.30
CA THR A 47 -6.07 4.25 11.41
C THR A 47 -5.40 3.18 10.54
N ASN A 48 -5.93 1.96 10.53
CA ASN A 48 -5.37 0.86 9.74
C ASN A 48 -5.61 1.07 8.24
N GLU A 49 -6.82 1.47 7.85
CA GLU A 49 -7.17 1.74 6.46
C GLU A 49 -6.30 2.87 5.89
N LEU A 50 -6.12 3.95 6.65
CA LEU A 50 -5.23 5.04 6.28
C LEU A 50 -3.77 4.57 6.13
N ARG A 51 -3.23 3.80 7.07
CA ARG A 51 -1.86 3.25 6.98
C ARG A 51 -1.67 2.38 5.73
N ASN A 52 -2.66 1.58 5.39
CA ASN A 52 -2.61 0.71 4.22
C ASN A 52 -2.67 1.52 2.92
N ASN A 53 -3.56 2.51 2.83
CA ASN A 53 -3.65 3.41 1.69
C ASN A 53 -2.34 4.19 1.47
N LEU A 54 -1.77 4.76 2.55
CA LEU A 54 -0.50 5.49 2.47
C LEU A 54 0.64 4.58 1.99
N ARG A 55 0.71 3.33 2.48
CA ARG A 55 1.71 2.36 2.04
C ARG A 55 1.55 1.97 0.56
N SER A 56 0.31 1.77 0.10
CA SER A 56 0.02 1.48 -1.31
C SER A 56 0.51 2.62 -2.20
N ILE A 57 0.22 3.86 -1.83
CA ILE A 57 0.68 5.04 -2.56
C ILE A 57 2.21 5.13 -2.56
N GLU A 58 2.88 4.79 -1.46
CA GLU A 58 4.37 4.77 -1.41
C GLU A 58 4.96 3.79 -2.43
N TRP A 59 4.38 2.58 -2.55
CA TRP A 59 4.81 1.60 -3.55
C TRP A 59 4.55 2.10 -4.97
N ASP A 60 3.37 2.63 -5.27
CA ASP A 60 3.07 3.17 -6.60
C ASP A 60 4.04 4.31 -6.98
N LEU A 61 4.42 5.15 -6.02
CA LEU A 61 5.38 6.23 -6.22
C LEU A 61 6.83 5.74 -6.36
N GLU A 62 7.17 4.58 -5.79
CA GLU A 62 8.46 3.93 -5.98
C GLU A 62 8.55 3.37 -7.41
N ASP A 63 7.55 2.62 -7.86
CA ASP A 63 7.46 2.07 -9.22
C ASP A 63 7.49 3.16 -10.31
N LEU A 64 6.79 4.28 -10.08
CA LEU A 64 6.81 5.42 -10.98
C LEU A 64 8.20 6.09 -11.07
N ASP A 65 8.92 6.17 -9.95
CA ASP A 65 10.25 6.80 -9.87
C ASP A 65 11.32 5.93 -10.55
N GLU A 66 11.22 4.61 -10.39
CA GLU A 66 12.03 3.65 -11.15
C GLU A 66 11.76 3.76 -12.65
N THR A 67 10.49 3.83 -13.04
CA THR A 67 10.09 3.98 -14.45
C THR A 67 10.64 5.27 -15.06
N ILE A 68 10.53 6.39 -14.33
CA ILE A 68 11.10 7.68 -14.75
C ILE A 68 12.63 7.59 -14.90
N SER A 69 13.30 6.92 -13.96
CA SER A 69 14.76 6.72 -13.99
C SER A 69 15.20 5.93 -15.24
N ILE A 70 14.42 4.91 -15.63
CA ILE A 70 14.67 4.13 -16.86
C ILE A 70 14.50 4.99 -18.12
N VAL A 71 13.45 5.82 -18.16
CA VAL A 71 13.17 6.73 -19.28
C VAL A 71 14.27 7.79 -19.42
N GLU A 72 14.71 8.37 -18.30
CA GLU A 72 15.79 9.36 -18.26
C GLU A 72 17.13 8.78 -18.71
N ALA A 73 17.43 7.53 -18.35
CA ALA A 73 18.64 6.84 -18.79
C ALA A 73 18.64 6.51 -20.30
N ASN A 74 17.47 6.48 -20.96
CA ASN A 74 17.34 6.06 -22.36
C ASN A 74 16.58 7.05 -23.26
N PRO A 75 17.00 8.33 -23.40
CA PRO A 75 16.23 9.35 -24.14
C PRO A 75 16.02 9.03 -25.63
N ARG A 76 16.91 8.23 -26.25
CA ARG A 76 16.79 7.85 -27.66
C ARG A 76 15.66 6.84 -27.92
N LYS A 77 15.29 6.03 -26.92
CA LYS A 77 14.26 4.99 -27.04
C LYS A 77 12.88 5.55 -26.71
N PHE A 78 12.84 6.44 -25.71
CA PHE A 78 11.64 7.09 -25.23
C PHE A 78 11.76 8.57 -25.59
N ASN A 79 11.23 8.96 -26.75
CA ASN A 79 11.24 10.36 -27.24
C ASN A 79 10.35 11.27 -26.36
N LEU A 80 10.65 11.36 -25.06
CA LEU A 80 9.92 12.15 -24.08
C LEU A 80 10.56 13.53 -23.94
N ASP A 81 9.73 14.56 -23.86
CA ASP A 81 10.19 15.93 -23.66
C ASP A 81 10.77 16.12 -22.25
N ALA A 82 11.87 16.88 -22.14
CA ALA A 82 12.51 17.14 -20.85
C ALA A 82 11.59 17.91 -19.89
N THR A 83 10.68 18.73 -20.43
CA THR A 83 9.66 19.43 -19.63
C THR A 83 8.66 18.45 -19.03
N GLU A 84 8.20 17.49 -19.83
CA GLU A 84 7.28 16.44 -19.37
C GLU A 84 7.94 15.59 -18.28
N LEU A 85 9.20 15.16 -18.47
CA LEU A 85 9.96 14.42 -17.44
C LEU A 85 10.03 15.20 -16.11
N SER A 86 10.27 16.51 -16.18
CA SER A 86 10.28 17.39 -15.00
C SER A 86 8.93 17.44 -14.29
N ILE A 87 7.82 17.54 -15.05
CA ILE A 87 6.45 17.52 -14.51
C ILE A 87 6.17 16.20 -13.78
N ARG A 88 6.62 15.07 -14.32
CA ARG A 88 6.43 13.75 -13.69
C ARG A 88 7.20 13.64 -12.37
N LYS A 89 8.46 14.06 -12.35
CA LYS A 89 9.28 14.10 -11.13
C LYS A 89 8.67 15.02 -10.06
N ALA A 90 8.17 16.18 -10.47
CA ALA A 90 7.50 17.12 -9.59
C ALA A 90 6.22 16.52 -8.99
N PHE A 91 5.42 15.81 -9.79
CA PHE A 91 4.25 15.08 -9.30
C PHE A 91 4.63 14.06 -8.23
N ILE A 92 5.60 13.18 -8.51
CA ILE A 92 6.04 12.16 -7.53
C ILE A 92 6.53 12.83 -6.24
N THR A 93 7.37 13.84 -6.35
CA THR A 93 7.93 14.54 -5.18
C THR A 93 6.85 15.21 -4.34
N SER A 94 5.90 15.90 -4.99
CA SER A 94 4.75 16.54 -4.32
C SER A 94 3.88 15.51 -3.59
N THR A 95 3.56 14.40 -4.26
CA THR A 95 2.74 13.34 -3.68
C THR A 95 3.45 12.62 -2.53
N ARG A 96 4.75 12.34 -2.66
CA ARG A 96 5.58 11.80 -1.57
C ARG A 96 5.57 12.72 -0.35
N GLN A 97 5.63 14.04 -0.56
CA GLN A 97 5.55 15.00 0.54
C GLN A 97 4.19 14.95 1.25
N ILE A 98 3.08 14.92 0.50
CA ILE A 98 1.73 14.81 1.07
C ILE A 98 1.58 13.54 1.93
N VAL A 99 2.06 12.41 1.43
CA VAL A 99 2.03 11.12 2.16
C VAL A 99 2.89 11.17 3.41
N ARG A 100 4.08 11.75 3.31
CA ARG A 100 4.98 11.95 4.45
C ARG A 100 4.35 12.84 5.52
N ASP A 101 3.75 13.96 5.13
CA ASP A 101 3.10 14.88 6.07
C ASP A 101 1.96 14.20 6.84
N MET A 102 1.17 13.35 6.16
CA MET A 102 0.14 12.54 6.83
C MET A 102 0.75 11.52 7.81
N LYS A 103 1.81 10.80 7.41
CA LYS A 103 2.51 9.84 8.30
C LYS A 103 3.13 10.52 9.51
N ASP A 104 3.76 11.67 9.31
CA ASP A 104 4.39 12.45 10.38
C ASP A 104 3.32 12.92 11.38
N GLN A 105 2.18 13.41 10.92
CA GLN A 105 1.05 13.78 11.80
C GLN A 105 0.43 12.58 12.54
N MET A 106 0.35 11.42 11.89
CA MET A 106 -0.07 10.17 12.53
C MET A 106 0.86 9.74 13.65
N SER A 107 2.17 9.85 13.43
CA SER A 107 3.17 9.55 14.45
C SER A 107 3.14 10.58 15.58
N ALA A 108 3.05 11.87 15.26
CA ALA A 108 3.02 12.95 16.24
C ALA A 108 1.78 12.88 17.15
N SER A 109 0.63 12.51 16.61
CA SER A 109 -0.60 12.37 17.41
C SER A 109 -0.52 11.18 18.36
N SER A 110 0.09 10.07 17.94
CA SER A 110 0.38 8.95 18.86
C SER A 110 1.35 9.38 19.97
N VAL A 111 2.34 10.20 19.65
CA VAL A 111 3.29 10.76 20.63
C VAL A 111 2.62 11.77 21.56
N GLN A 112 1.68 12.59 21.09
CA GLN A 112 0.92 13.52 21.92
C GLN A 112 0.03 12.77 22.92
N ALA A 113 -0.63 11.69 22.51
CA ALA A 113 -1.38 10.83 23.43
C ALA A 113 -0.49 10.24 24.54
N LEU A 114 0.75 9.83 24.20
CA LEU A 114 1.74 9.42 25.21
C LEU A 114 2.22 10.59 26.10
N ALA A 115 2.49 11.75 25.52
CA ALA A 115 3.00 12.92 26.24
C ALA A 115 1.97 13.48 27.24
N GLU A 116 0.68 13.47 26.89
CA GLU A 116 -0.39 13.84 27.80
C GLU A 116 -0.51 12.88 29.00
N ARG A 117 -0.33 11.57 28.78
CA ARG A 117 -0.25 10.58 29.87
C ARG A 117 0.94 10.87 30.79
N LYS A 118 2.13 11.13 30.22
CA LYS A 118 3.34 11.48 30.98
C LYS A 118 3.18 12.78 31.79
N ASN A 119 2.52 13.80 31.22
CA ASN A 119 2.27 15.06 31.92
C ASN A 119 1.27 14.91 33.08
N ARG A 120 0.27 14.02 32.95
CA ARG A 120 -0.65 13.69 34.05
C ARG A 120 0.05 13.00 35.22
N GLN A 121 1.09 12.22 34.97
CA GLN A 121 1.85 11.52 36.01
C GLN A 121 2.83 12.44 36.75
N ALA A 122 3.44 13.41 36.05
CA ALA A 122 4.37 14.37 36.66
C ALA A 122 3.71 15.41 37.59
N LEU A 123 2.42 15.72 37.41
CA LEU A 123 1.70 16.70 38.24
C LEU A 123 1.39 16.19 39.66
N LEU A 124 1.56 14.89 39.93
CA LEU A 124 1.26 14.26 41.22
C LEU A 124 2.51 13.92 42.06
N GLY A 125 3.72 14.26 41.57
CA GLY A 125 4.99 13.98 42.24
C GLY A 125 5.47 15.14 43.12
N ASP A 126 5.02 15.11 44.36
CA ASP A 126 5.16 16.10 45.42
C ASP A 126 6.60 16.50 45.81
N SER A 127 6.71 17.76 46.20
CA SER A 127 7.87 18.48 46.70
C SER A 127 7.97 18.38 48.21
N SER A 128 8.99 17.71 48.74
CA SER A 128 9.40 17.92 50.14
C SER A 128 10.88 18.26 50.23
N SER A 129 11.10 19.52 50.61
CA SER A 129 12.36 20.05 51.13
C SER A 129 12.16 20.20 52.63
N GLN A 130 13.11 19.76 53.46
CA GLN A 130 13.51 20.49 54.67
C GLN A 130 14.72 19.87 55.38
N ASN A 131 15.78 20.69 55.38
CA ASN A 131 16.65 21.10 56.49
C ASN A 131 17.32 20.08 57.42
N TRP A 132 18.65 20.20 57.45
CA TRP A 132 19.59 19.58 58.38
C TRP A 132 20.36 20.66 59.14
N ASP A 133 20.56 20.48 60.45
CA ASP A 133 21.75 20.95 61.16
C ASP A 133 22.04 20.15 62.46
N ALA A 134 23.35 20.05 62.75
CA ALA A 134 24.06 19.91 64.02
C ALA A 134 24.03 18.61 64.85
N GLY A 135 25.22 17.98 64.97
CA GLY A 135 25.58 17.07 66.07
C GLY A 135 26.76 16.15 65.76
N VAL A 136 27.95 16.46 66.29
CA VAL A 136 29.27 16.05 65.76
C VAL A 136 29.91 14.80 66.41
N THR A 137 29.27 14.12 67.34
CA THR A 137 29.85 12.91 67.98
C THR A 137 29.13 11.62 67.59
N ASP A 138 27.97 11.78 66.95
CA ASP A 138 27.17 10.71 66.33
C ASP A 138 27.74 10.30 64.95
N ARG A 139 28.87 10.88 64.53
CA ARG A 139 29.39 10.85 63.14
C ARG A 139 29.60 9.46 62.54
N TYR A 140 30.00 8.45 63.31
CA TYR A 140 30.18 7.09 62.79
C TYR A 140 28.84 6.35 62.63
N GLY A 141 27.95 6.43 63.62
CA GLY A 141 26.58 5.89 63.51
C GLY A 141 25.74 6.64 62.48
N ARG A 142 25.95 7.96 62.37
CA ARG A 142 25.39 8.81 61.33
C ARG A 142 25.92 8.43 59.96
N LEU A 143 27.22 8.17 59.79
CA LEU A 143 27.77 7.77 58.48
C LEU A 143 27.23 6.40 58.05
N ASP A 144 27.13 5.42 58.96
CA ASP A 144 26.52 4.12 58.66
C ASP A 144 25.04 4.26 58.30
N ARG A 145 24.30 5.07 59.07
CA ARG A 145 22.91 5.39 58.77
C ARG A 145 22.76 6.17 57.46
N GLU A 146 23.67 7.07 57.14
CA GLU A 146 23.70 7.84 55.89
C GLU A 146 24.04 6.96 54.70
N LEU A 147 24.99 6.03 54.83
CA LEU A 147 25.29 5.01 53.83
C LEU A 147 24.09 4.07 53.61
N GLN A 148 23.44 3.64 54.68
CA GLN A 148 22.26 2.79 54.60
C GLN A 148 21.07 3.54 53.97
N LEU A 149 20.88 4.81 54.31
CA LEU A 149 19.88 5.69 53.71
C LEU A 149 20.18 5.97 52.23
N ALA A 150 21.45 6.21 51.88
CA ALA A 150 21.88 6.41 50.49
C ALA A 150 21.69 5.13 49.66
N ASN A 151 21.98 3.96 50.24
CA ASN A 151 21.76 2.68 49.59
C ASN A 151 20.25 2.38 49.43
N SER A 152 19.44 2.61 50.47
CA SER A 152 17.98 2.45 50.35
C SER A 152 17.38 3.41 49.32
N HIS A 153 17.82 4.67 49.30
CA HIS A 153 17.40 5.65 48.31
C HIS A 153 17.83 5.24 46.89
N PHE A 154 19.06 4.77 46.71
CA PHE A 154 19.54 4.27 45.41
C PHE A 154 18.76 3.05 44.94
N ILE A 155 18.44 2.11 45.84
CA ILE A 155 17.62 0.92 45.53
C ILE A 155 16.20 1.34 45.14
N GLU A 156 15.59 2.27 45.88
CA GLU A 156 14.24 2.77 45.61
C GLU A 156 14.18 3.51 44.26
N GLU A 157 15.15 4.37 43.98
CA GLU A 157 15.30 5.07 42.71
C GLU A 157 15.52 4.10 41.54
N GLN A 158 16.38 3.09 41.72
CA GLN A 158 16.59 2.04 40.71
C GLN A 158 15.34 1.18 40.49
N GLN A 159 14.59 0.84 41.54
CA GLN A 159 13.33 0.10 41.42
C GLN A 159 12.27 0.92 40.69
N ALA A 160 12.13 2.21 41.00
CA ALA A 160 11.22 3.12 40.32
C ALA A 160 11.61 3.27 38.83
N GLN A 161 12.90 3.38 38.53
CA GLN A 161 13.39 3.44 37.15
C GLN A 161 13.11 2.15 36.38
N GLN A 162 13.32 0.98 36.99
CA GLN A 162 12.99 -0.31 36.37
C GLN A 162 11.49 -0.46 36.11
N GLN A 163 10.63 -0.02 37.03
CA GLN A 163 9.18 -0.03 36.83
C GLN A 163 8.76 0.84 35.63
N LEU A 164 9.36 2.02 35.47
CA LEU A 164 9.12 2.88 34.30
C LEU A 164 9.56 2.23 32.99
N ILE A 165 10.70 1.54 32.98
CA ILE A 165 11.18 0.82 31.79
C ILE A 165 10.26 -0.36 31.44
N VAL A 166 9.77 -1.09 32.45
CA VAL A 166 8.81 -2.20 32.24
C VAL A 166 7.49 -1.68 31.70
N GLU A 167 6.96 -0.59 32.25
CA GLU A 167 5.73 0.05 31.76
C GLU A 167 5.88 0.52 30.30
N GLN A 168 7.02 1.12 29.95
CA GLN A 168 7.31 1.51 28.57
C GLN A 168 7.37 0.32 27.61
N GLN A 169 7.94 -0.81 28.04
CA GLN A 169 7.99 -2.02 27.21
C GLN A 169 6.62 -2.68 27.07
N ASP A 170 5.79 -2.68 28.12
CA ASP A 170 4.42 -3.21 28.06
C ASP A 170 3.56 -2.43 27.05
N GLU A 171 3.70 -1.10 26.98
CA GLU A 171 3.03 -0.28 25.96
C GLU A 171 3.52 -0.64 24.54
N GLN A 172 4.83 -0.82 24.35
CA GLN A 172 5.37 -1.27 23.06
C GLN A 172 4.86 -2.67 22.69
N LEU A 173 4.75 -3.58 23.65
CA LEU A 173 4.20 -4.92 23.44
C LEU A 173 2.71 -4.88 23.14
N GLU A 174 1.94 -3.95 23.72
CA GLU A 174 0.53 -3.76 23.37
C GLU A 174 0.37 -3.29 21.93
N LEU A 175 1.21 -2.34 21.47
CA LEU A 175 1.23 -1.90 20.07
C LEU A 175 1.64 -3.02 19.11
N VAL A 176 2.65 -3.82 19.47
CA VAL A 176 3.06 -5.01 18.70
C VAL A 176 1.94 -6.06 18.71
N SER A 177 1.27 -6.28 19.83
CA SER A 177 0.14 -7.22 19.98
C SER A 177 -1.05 -6.79 19.12
N GLY A 178 -1.40 -5.51 19.13
CA GLY A 178 -2.41 -4.94 18.24
C GLY A 178 -2.03 -5.13 16.77
N SER A 179 -0.77 -4.90 16.42
CA SER A 179 -0.25 -5.13 15.06
C SER A 179 -0.32 -6.61 14.67
N ILE A 180 -0.01 -7.54 15.59
CA ILE A 180 -0.16 -8.99 15.41
C ILE A 180 -1.64 -9.37 15.24
N GLY A 181 -2.55 -8.74 15.99
CA GLY A 181 -3.99 -8.94 15.85
C GLY A 181 -4.49 -8.57 14.46
N VAL A 182 -4.03 -7.43 13.93
CA VAL A 182 -4.31 -6.99 12.55
C VAL A 182 -3.70 -7.94 11.53
N LEU A 183 -2.43 -8.33 11.70
CA LEU A 183 -1.76 -9.31 10.82
C LEU A 183 -2.48 -10.66 10.83
N LYS A 184 -3.00 -11.10 11.97
CA LYS A 184 -3.80 -12.33 12.08
C LYS A 184 -5.12 -12.21 11.33
N ASN A 185 -5.84 -11.10 11.48
CA ASN A 185 -7.08 -10.86 10.73
C ASN A 185 -6.80 -10.78 9.22
N MET A 186 -5.72 -10.12 8.82
CA MET A 186 -5.26 -10.05 7.42
C MET A 186 -4.88 -11.42 6.88
N SER A 187 -4.13 -12.22 7.62
CA SER A 187 -3.77 -13.59 7.24
C SER A 187 -5.01 -14.46 7.07
N GLN A 188 -6.04 -14.29 7.91
CA GLN A 188 -7.29 -15.03 7.78
C GLN A 188 -8.10 -14.57 6.56
N ARG A 189 -8.15 -13.27 6.27
CA ARG A 189 -8.81 -12.73 5.06
C ARG A 189 -8.09 -13.13 3.78
N ILE A 190 -6.76 -13.02 3.75
CA ILE A 190 -5.93 -13.48 2.62
C ILE A 190 -6.10 -14.98 2.43
N GLY A 191 -6.10 -15.77 3.51
CA GLY A 191 -6.35 -17.21 3.43
C GLY A 191 -7.71 -17.53 2.81
N GLY A 192 -8.78 -16.81 3.19
CA GLY A 192 -10.11 -16.97 2.60
C GLY A 192 -10.19 -16.53 1.13
N GLU A 193 -9.58 -15.39 0.79
CA GLU A 193 -9.53 -14.87 -0.58
C GLU A 193 -8.68 -15.75 -1.51
N LEU A 194 -7.57 -16.32 -1.01
CA LEU A 194 -6.76 -17.28 -1.77
C LEU A 194 -7.53 -18.58 -2.04
N GLU A 195 -8.34 -19.05 -1.09
CA GLU A 195 -9.22 -20.20 -1.28
C GLU A 195 -10.32 -19.88 -2.31
N GLU A 196 -10.94 -18.70 -2.22
CA GLU A 196 -11.93 -18.23 -3.20
C GLU A 196 -11.31 -18.06 -4.60
N GLN A 197 -10.13 -17.45 -4.71
CA GLN A 197 -9.40 -17.32 -5.96
C GLN A 197 -8.91 -18.67 -6.49
N ALA A 198 -8.60 -19.65 -5.64
CA ALA A 198 -8.28 -21.01 -6.09
C ALA A 198 -9.48 -21.68 -6.76
N VAL A 199 -10.68 -21.52 -6.20
CA VAL A 199 -11.92 -21.99 -6.83
C VAL A 199 -12.21 -21.22 -8.13
N MET A 200 -12.06 -19.89 -8.12
CA MET A 200 -12.26 -19.06 -9.33
C MET A 200 -11.24 -19.38 -10.44
N LEU A 201 -9.99 -19.69 -10.08
CA LEU A 201 -8.96 -20.13 -11.02
C LEU A 201 -9.27 -21.50 -11.61
N ASP A 202 -9.87 -22.41 -10.84
CA ASP A 202 -10.35 -23.70 -11.34
C ASP A 202 -11.51 -23.52 -12.33
N ASP A 203 -12.47 -22.65 -12.01
CA ASP A 203 -13.56 -22.28 -12.92
C ASP A 203 -13.02 -21.62 -14.20
N PHE A 204 -12.06 -20.70 -14.08
CA PHE A 204 -11.39 -20.08 -15.23
C PHE A 204 -10.61 -21.12 -16.06
N SER A 205 -9.97 -22.09 -15.42
CA SER A 205 -9.31 -23.21 -16.09
C SER A 205 -10.33 -24.04 -16.90
N HIS A 206 -11.51 -24.29 -16.33
CA HIS A 206 -12.62 -24.94 -17.04
C HIS A 206 -13.15 -24.09 -18.21
N GLU A 207 -13.27 -22.77 -18.06
CA GLU A 207 -13.65 -21.88 -19.16
C GLU A 207 -12.59 -21.85 -20.27
N LEU A 208 -11.30 -21.82 -19.92
CA LEU A 208 -10.18 -21.90 -20.85
C LEU A 208 -10.18 -23.22 -21.61
N GLU A 209 -10.40 -24.35 -20.94
CA GLU A 209 -10.49 -25.67 -21.59
C GLU A 209 -11.68 -25.71 -22.58
N SER A 210 -12.82 -25.15 -22.18
CA SER A 210 -13.99 -25.04 -23.07
C SER A 210 -13.69 -24.14 -24.28
N THR A 211 -12.96 -23.04 -24.09
CA THR A 211 -12.55 -22.10 -25.13
C THR A 211 -11.54 -22.74 -26.06
N GLN A 212 -10.58 -23.49 -25.53
CA GLN A 212 -9.61 -24.27 -26.30
C GLN A 212 -10.31 -25.31 -27.17
N SER A 213 -11.30 -26.03 -26.63
CA SER A 213 -12.09 -26.99 -27.41
C SER A 213 -12.90 -26.32 -28.54
N ARG A 214 -13.39 -25.08 -28.32
CA ARG A 214 -14.06 -24.27 -29.36
C ARG A 214 -13.07 -23.81 -30.41
N LEU A 215 -11.89 -23.32 -30.01
CA LEU A 215 -10.81 -22.95 -30.93
C LEU A 215 -10.36 -24.14 -31.77
N ASP A 216 -10.21 -25.32 -31.18
CA ASP A 216 -9.89 -26.56 -31.91
C ASP A 216 -10.97 -26.91 -32.93
N ASN A 217 -12.24 -26.75 -32.58
CA ASN A 217 -13.35 -26.96 -33.51
C ASN A 217 -13.36 -25.92 -34.64
N VAL A 218 -13.03 -24.66 -34.35
CA VAL A 218 -12.86 -23.59 -35.35
C VAL A 218 -11.67 -23.88 -36.25
N MET A 219 -10.53 -24.29 -35.71
CA MET A 219 -9.35 -24.69 -36.46
C MET A 219 -9.63 -25.88 -37.37
N LYS A 220 -10.36 -26.90 -36.89
CA LYS A 220 -10.82 -28.02 -37.72
C LYS A 220 -11.73 -27.57 -38.86
N LYS A 221 -12.64 -26.61 -38.61
CA LYS A 221 -13.49 -26.03 -39.66
C LYS A 221 -12.69 -25.20 -40.66
N LEU A 222 -11.75 -24.38 -40.20
CA LEU A 222 -10.84 -23.61 -41.07
C LEU A 222 -9.97 -24.53 -41.91
N ALA A 223 -9.43 -25.60 -41.32
CA ALA A 223 -8.69 -26.62 -42.04
C ALA A 223 -9.56 -27.30 -43.10
N LYS A 224 -10.81 -27.65 -42.77
CA LYS A 224 -11.76 -28.22 -43.73
C LYS A 224 -12.11 -27.25 -44.86
N VAL A 225 -12.36 -25.97 -44.55
CA VAL A 225 -12.64 -24.93 -45.56
C VAL A 225 -11.40 -24.69 -46.43
N SER A 226 -10.21 -24.66 -45.84
CA SER A 226 -8.92 -24.58 -46.54
C SER A 226 -8.72 -25.76 -47.49
N HIS A 227 -9.08 -26.97 -47.07
CA HIS A 227 -8.99 -28.16 -47.92
C HIS A 227 -10.10 -28.24 -48.97
N MET A 228 -11.27 -27.63 -48.74
CA MET A 228 -12.35 -27.53 -49.72
C MET A 228 -12.09 -26.47 -50.79
N THR A 229 -11.39 -25.36 -50.47
CA THR A 229 -11.00 -24.35 -51.48
C THR A 229 -9.90 -24.84 -52.42
N SER A 230 -9.08 -25.81 -51.98
CA SER A 230 -8.07 -26.45 -52.83
C SER A 230 -8.66 -27.54 -53.75
N ASP A 231 -9.96 -27.79 -53.71
CA ASP A 231 -10.59 -28.73 -54.64
C ASP A 231 -10.38 -28.27 -56.08
N ARG A 232 -9.71 -29.12 -56.87
CA ARG A 232 -9.47 -28.89 -58.31
C ARG A 232 -10.76 -28.57 -59.08
N ARG A 233 -11.91 -29.04 -58.59
CA ARG A 233 -13.24 -28.75 -59.14
C ARG A 233 -13.64 -27.28 -58.98
N GLN A 234 -13.34 -26.64 -57.85
CA GLN A 234 -13.63 -25.21 -57.64
C GLN A 234 -12.75 -24.34 -58.54
N TRP A 235 -11.45 -24.63 -58.62
CA TRP A 235 -10.55 -23.94 -59.56
C TRP A 235 -10.97 -24.11 -61.02
N CYS A 236 -11.41 -25.32 -61.41
CA CYS A 236 -11.95 -25.56 -62.75
C CYS A 236 -13.24 -24.76 -63.01
N ALA A 237 -14.15 -24.69 -62.03
CA ALA A 237 -15.38 -23.89 -62.13
C ALA A 237 -15.07 -22.38 -62.23
N ILE A 238 -14.13 -21.85 -61.44
CA ILE A 238 -13.68 -20.45 -61.52
C ILE A 238 -13.07 -20.17 -62.90
N ALA A 239 -12.24 -21.08 -63.42
CA ALA A 239 -11.64 -20.94 -64.75
C ALA A 239 -12.69 -20.93 -65.88
N ILE A 240 -13.70 -21.80 -65.82
CA ILE A 240 -14.81 -21.84 -66.78
C ILE A 240 -15.62 -20.53 -66.71
N LEU A 241 -15.97 -20.08 -65.51
CA LEU A 241 -16.75 -18.85 -65.31
C LEU A 241 -15.97 -17.62 -65.80
N PHE A 242 -14.65 -17.57 -65.56
CA PHE A 242 -13.76 -16.53 -66.08
C PHE A 242 -13.68 -16.55 -67.61
N ALA A 243 -13.61 -17.73 -68.24
CA ALA A 243 -13.62 -17.85 -69.69
C ALA A 243 -14.94 -17.37 -70.31
N VAL A 244 -16.08 -17.72 -69.71
CA VAL A 244 -17.41 -17.23 -70.14
C VAL A 244 -17.50 -15.71 -69.98
N LEU A 245 -17.00 -15.15 -68.86
CA LEU A 245 -16.95 -13.71 -68.64
C LEU A 245 -16.13 -13.01 -69.73
N LEU A 246 -14.95 -13.52 -70.09
CA LEU A 246 -14.12 -12.97 -71.16
C LEU A 246 -14.84 -12.98 -72.51
N VAL A 247 -15.56 -14.05 -72.84
CA VAL A 247 -16.35 -14.13 -74.08
C VAL A 247 -17.48 -13.10 -74.10
N VAL A 248 -18.18 -12.89 -72.98
CA VAL A 248 -19.20 -11.85 -72.86
C VAL A 248 -18.60 -10.45 -72.98
N LEU A 249 -17.42 -10.23 -72.39
CA LEU A 249 -16.73 -8.94 -72.41
C LEU A 249 -16.19 -8.61 -73.81
N THR A 250 -15.64 -9.59 -74.54
CA THR A 250 -15.23 -9.40 -75.94
C THR A 250 -16.43 -9.16 -76.86
N LEU A 251 -17.54 -9.88 -76.67
CA LEU A 251 -18.77 -9.62 -77.41
C LEU A 251 -19.32 -8.22 -77.14
N PHE A 252 -19.30 -7.77 -75.87
CA PHE A 252 -19.73 -6.41 -75.50
C PHE A 252 -18.80 -5.31 -76.02
N LEU A 253 -17.50 -5.57 -76.15
CA LEU A 253 -16.53 -4.59 -76.68
C LEU A 253 -16.60 -4.48 -78.20
N VAL A 254 -16.91 -5.58 -78.89
CA VAL A 254 -17.01 -5.64 -80.36
C VAL A 254 -18.36 -5.12 -80.87
N LEU A 255 -19.44 -5.28 -80.09
CA LEU A 255 -20.78 -4.76 -80.39
C LEU A 255 -20.90 -3.27 -80.05
#